data_AF-A0A6V2MJZ1-F1
#
_entry.id   AF-A0A6V2MJZ1-F1
#
_cell.length_a   1.000
_cell.length_b   1.000
_cell.length_c   1.000
_cell.angle_alpha   90.00
_cell.angle_beta   90.00
_cell.angle_gamma   90.00
#
_symmetry.space_group_name_H-M   'P 1'
#
loop_
_entity.id
_entity.type
_entity.pdbx_description
1 polymer ?
#
loop_
_entity_poly.entity_id
_entity_poly.type
_entity_poly.pdbx_seq_one_letter_code
_entity_poly.pdbx_strand_id
1 'polypeptide(L)'
;SVANQSGIQKKKKKTKIHQDSLSKGKKTFIKLSSPETSSSLQHAKDISLLTQLNYSREGHASIRNLIPCQVIDEVYRDLKAYSTNKKFRQKGEDAAPFLQFYNTWCDLPSVKCLATSPLLCQAACTMMGMDYEHQTEKLSSRSLRLYQDSVFIKRKNKDGITPWHIDGRMMPFDTSNIITFWIPLHAIPSIEDGGTEILFINKSHSDFSLPY
;
A
#
# COMPACT_ATOMS: atom_id res chain seq x y z
N SER A 1 38.09 -77.53 -14.04
CA SER A 1 39.44 -77.29 -13.52
C SER A 1 39.34 -76.38 -12.31
N VAL A 2 39.70 -76.93 -11.15
CA VAL A 2 40.25 -76.32 -9.92
C VAL A 2 39.63 -75.04 -9.33
N ALA A 3 39.21 -75.17 -8.06
CA ALA A 3 38.81 -74.12 -7.12
C ALA A 3 40.02 -73.45 -6.42
N ASN A 4 39.83 -72.21 -5.90
CA ASN A 4 40.15 -71.81 -4.51
C ASN A 4 39.84 -70.30 -4.28
N GLN A 5 38.93 -69.97 -3.37
CA GLN A 5 39.13 -69.57 -1.95
C GLN A 5 39.87 -68.22 -1.79
N SER A 6 39.25 -67.18 -1.24
CA SER A 6 39.02 -66.92 0.20
C SER A 6 38.36 -65.52 0.29
N GLY A 7 37.44 -65.15 1.18
CA GLY A 7 37.38 -65.35 2.63
C GLY A 7 37.54 -63.99 3.33
N ILE A 8 36.57 -63.62 4.18
CA ILE A 8 36.73 -62.87 5.45
C ILE A 8 36.39 -61.35 5.50
N GLN A 9 35.23 -61.13 6.16
CA GLN A 9 34.88 -60.16 7.22
C GLN A 9 34.29 -58.75 6.96
N LYS A 10 33.05 -58.65 7.49
CA LYS A 10 32.29 -57.49 7.95
C LYS A 10 33.12 -56.50 8.78
N LYS A 11 32.96 -55.19 8.51
CA LYS A 11 32.90 -54.16 9.55
C LYS A 11 31.82 -53.13 9.24
N LYS A 12 30.76 -53.16 10.07
CA LYS A 12 29.79 -52.08 10.26
C LYS A 12 30.55 -50.80 10.65
N LYS A 13 30.53 -49.75 9.83
CA LYS A 13 30.92 -48.41 10.29
C LYS A 13 29.67 -47.66 10.74
N LYS A 14 29.59 -47.49 12.05
CA LYS A 14 28.62 -46.67 12.77
C LYS A 14 28.63 -45.25 12.22
N THR A 15 27.45 -44.76 11.88
CA THR A 15 27.11 -43.35 11.69
C THR A 15 27.50 -42.59 12.95
N LYS A 16 28.48 -41.69 12.84
CA LYS A 16 28.87 -40.78 13.93
C LYS A 16 28.08 -39.49 13.74
N ILE A 17 27.09 -39.29 14.59
CA ILE A 17 26.41 -38.01 14.78
C ILE A 17 27.46 -37.07 15.38
N HIS A 18 27.75 -35.97 14.69
CA HIS A 18 28.31 -34.78 15.31
C HIS A 18 27.34 -33.63 15.04
N GLN A 19 26.69 -33.20 16.11
CA GLN A 19 26.15 -31.86 16.26
C GLN A 19 27.30 -30.86 16.16
N ASP A 20 27.17 -29.87 15.30
CA ASP A 20 27.31 -28.44 15.61
C ASP A 20 27.69 -27.64 14.38
N SER A 21 26.75 -26.82 13.91
CA SER A 21 26.91 -25.38 13.75
C SER A 21 25.73 -24.83 12.95
N LEU A 22 24.74 -24.30 13.66
CA LEU A 22 23.79 -23.36 13.07
C LEU A 22 24.57 -22.15 12.56
N SER A 23 24.81 -22.07 11.27
CA SER A 23 25.23 -20.81 10.65
C SER A 23 24.04 -19.85 10.72
N LYS A 24 24.16 -18.89 11.65
CA LYS A 24 23.26 -17.75 11.76
C LYS A 24 23.25 -17.02 10.43
N GLY A 25 22.20 -17.25 9.64
CA GLY A 25 21.88 -16.40 8.50
C GLY A 25 21.78 -14.97 9.01
N LYS A 26 22.72 -14.12 8.58
CA LYS A 26 22.67 -12.68 8.83
C LYS A 26 21.34 -12.18 8.27
N LYS A 27 20.39 -11.88 9.16
CA LYS A 27 19.26 -11.01 8.84
C LYS A 27 19.90 -9.67 8.45
N THR A 28 19.97 -9.40 7.15
CA THR A 28 20.15 -8.05 6.64
C THR A 28 18.96 -7.25 7.15
N PHE A 29 19.17 -6.56 8.26
CA PHE A 29 18.29 -5.48 8.70
C PHE A 29 18.27 -4.47 7.57
N ILE A 30 17.14 -4.39 6.89
CA ILE A 30 16.80 -3.23 6.05
C ILE A 30 16.89 -2.04 7.01
N LYS A 31 17.80 -1.13 6.71
CA LYS A 31 18.01 0.09 7.47
C LYS A 31 16.65 0.78 7.57
N LEU A 32 16.09 0.86 8.78
CA LEU A 32 14.89 1.66 9.02
C LEU A 32 15.15 3.06 8.49
N SER A 33 14.10 3.64 7.91
CA SER A 33 14.01 4.99 7.38
C SER A 33 14.89 6.00 8.14
N SER A 34 15.55 6.89 7.40
CA SER A 34 16.36 7.94 8.01
C SER A 34 15.51 8.77 8.98
N PRO A 35 16.09 9.27 10.10
CA PRO A 35 15.36 10.06 11.09
C PRO A 35 14.68 11.31 10.48
N GLU A 36 15.18 11.83 9.37
CA GLU A 36 14.57 12.95 8.62
C GLU A 36 13.21 12.57 8.00
N THR A 37 13.07 11.36 7.44
CA THR A 37 11.80 10.89 6.85
C THR A 37 10.71 10.75 7.91
N SER A 38 11.08 10.30 9.11
CA SER A 38 10.13 10.15 10.24
C SER A 38 9.60 11.50 10.74
N SER A 39 10.43 12.55 10.74
CA SER A 39 10.00 13.91 11.12
C SER A 39 9.07 14.54 10.07
N SER A 40 9.33 14.27 8.78
CA SER A 40 8.56 14.86 7.67
C SER A 40 7.10 14.37 7.55
N LEU A 41 6.74 13.31 8.28
CA LEU A 41 5.39 12.72 8.30
C LEU A 41 4.60 13.03 9.58
N GLN A 42 5.09 13.94 10.42
CA GLN A 42 4.48 14.24 11.72
C GLN A 42 3.31 15.23 11.63
N HIS A 43 3.37 16.21 10.73
CA HIS A 43 2.38 17.28 10.67
C HIS A 43 1.95 17.60 9.25
N ALA A 44 0.64 17.62 9.02
CA ALA A 44 0.04 18.18 7.82
C ALA A 44 0.23 19.68 7.78
N LYS A 45 0.58 20.19 6.60
CA LYS A 45 0.45 21.62 6.31
C LYS A 45 -1.03 22.00 6.43
N ASP A 46 -1.28 23.24 6.82
CA ASP A 46 -2.64 23.77 6.85
C ASP A 46 -3.33 23.59 5.50
N ILE A 47 -4.39 22.78 5.51
CA ILE A 47 -5.25 22.60 4.34
C ILE A 47 -6.18 23.82 4.30
N SER A 48 -6.13 24.59 3.22
CA SER A 48 -6.89 25.83 3.12
C SER A 48 -8.40 25.61 3.34
N LEU A 49 -9.08 26.59 3.94
CA LEU A 49 -10.53 26.55 4.11
C LEU A 49 -11.26 26.36 2.77
N LEU A 50 -10.74 26.97 1.70
CA LEU A 50 -11.29 26.78 0.35
C LEU A 50 -11.22 25.31 -0.11
N THR A 51 -10.11 24.62 0.17
CA THR A 51 -9.95 23.19 -0.14
C THR A 51 -10.94 22.34 0.66
N GLN A 52 -11.12 22.64 1.95
CA GLN A 52 -12.07 21.94 2.82
C GLN A 52 -13.52 22.14 2.33
N LEU A 53 -13.89 23.38 1.99
CA LEU A 53 -15.21 23.71 1.46
C LEU A 53 -15.46 23.05 0.10
N ASN A 54 -14.47 23.02 -0.79
CA ASN A 54 -14.57 22.32 -2.06
C ASN A 54 -14.78 20.82 -1.85
N TYR A 55 -14.04 20.18 -0.93
CA TYR A 55 -14.26 18.77 -0.61
C TYR A 55 -15.66 18.51 -0.07
N SER A 56 -16.12 19.28 0.91
CA SER A 56 -17.46 19.14 1.48
C SER A 56 -18.55 19.30 0.42
N ARG A 57 -18.41 20.29 -0.48
CA ARG A 57 -19.41 20.62 -1.50
C ARG A 57 -19.38 19.65 -2.69
N GLU A 58 -18.19 19.31 -3.19
CA GLU A 58 -18.02 18.55 -4.44
C GLU A 58 -17.78 17.06 -4.23
N GLY A 59 -17.45 16.62 -3.01
CA GLY A 59 -17.13 15.23 -2.68
C GLY A 59 -15.69 14.82 -2.97
N HIS A 60 -14.88 15.73 -3.53
CA HIS A 60 -13.47 15.53 -3.83
C HIS A 60 -12.72 16.86 -3.78
N ALA A 61 -11.41 16.78 -3.57
CA ALA A 61 -10.50 17.92 -3.65
C ALA A 61 -9.06 17.46 -3.90
N SER A 62 -8.22 18.36 -4.40
CA SER A 62 -6.79 18.13 -4.57
C SER A 62 -6.00 18.90 -3.51
N ILE A 63 -5.06 18.22 -2.84
CA ILE A 63 -4.11 18.81 -1.90
C ILE A 63 -2.72 18.67 -2.51
N ARG A 64 -2.10 19.80 -2.89
CA ARG A 64 -0.76 19.81 -3.50
C ARG A 64 0.31 19.85 -2.42
N ASN A 65 1.42 19.16 -2.67
CA ASN A 65 2.61 19.18 -1.80
C ASN A 65 2.34 18.77 -0.35
N LEU A 66 1.35 17.89 -0.14
CA LEU A 66 1.03 17.32 1.17
C LEU A 66 2.11 16.35 1.64
N ILE A 67 2.50 15.41 0.78
CA ILE A 67 3.50 14.39 1.06
C ILE A 67 4.86 14.86 0.51
N PRO A 68 5.95 14.79 1.30
CA PRO A 68 7.30 15.09 0.82
C PRO A 68 7.71 14.19 -0.36
N CYS A 69 8.40 14.76 -1.36
CA CYS A 69 8.79 14.00 -2.55
C CYS A 69 9.68 12.79 -2.23
N GLN A 70 10.55 12.90 -1.21
CA GLN A 70 11.41 11.80 -0.78
C GLN A 70 10.61 10.57 -0.31
N VAL A 71 9.47 10.80 0.36
CA VAL A 71 8.57 9.72 0.79
C VAL A 71 7.89 9.09 -0.43
N ILE A 72 7.45 9.91 -1.39
CA ILE A 72 6.86 9.42 -2.64
C ILE A 72 7.87 8.57 -3.42
N ASP A 73 9.11 9.03 -3.56
CA ASP A 73 10.18 8.32 -4.28
C ASP A 73 10.51 6.97 -3.61
N GLU A 74 10.58 6.93 -2.28
CA GLU A 74 10.80 5.72 -1.50
C GLU A 74 9.66 4.71 -1.70
N VAL A 75 8.41 5.14 -1.53
CA VAL A 75 7.22 4.30 -1.72
C VAL A 75 7.13 3.80 -3.18
N TYR A 76 7.38 4.67 -4.16
CA TYR A 76 7.37 4.30 -5.58
C TYR A 76 8.41 3.23 -5.89
N ARG A 77 9.66 3.42 -5.44
CA ARG A 77 10.75 2.46 -5.65
C ARG A 77 10.39 1.08 -5.09
N ASP A 78 9.90 1.04 -3.86
CA ASP A 78 9.60 -0.20 -3.17
C ASP A 78 8.40 -0.92 -3.79
N LEU A 79 7.34 -0.19 -4.19
CA LEU A 79 6.19 -0.74 -4.90
C LEU A 79 6.53 -1.25 -6.30
N LYS A 80 7.44 -0.58 -7.01
CA LYS A 80 7.95 -1.05 -8.30
C LYS A 80 8.75 -2.34 -8.15
N ALA A 81 9.57 -2.47 -7.12
CA ALA A 81 10.28 -3.70 -6.81
C ALA A 81 9.30 -4.83 -6.37
N TYR A 82 8.27 -4.48 -5.61
CA TYR A 82 7.24 -5.41 -5.15
C TYR A 82 6.43 -5.98 -6.32
N SER A 83 5.92 -5.12 -7.20
CA SER A 83 5.04 -5.52 -8.32
C SER A 83 5.76 -6.29 -9.44
N THR A 84 7.08 -6.12 -9.60
CA THR A 84 7.88 -6.85 -10.59
C THR A 84 8.36 -8.22 -10.10
N ASN A 85 8.28 -8.49 -8.79
CA ASN A 85 8.66 -9.76 -8.22
C ASN A 85 7.62 -10.85 -8.55
N LYS A 86 8.07 -11.95 -9.16
CA LYS A 86 7.22 -13.09 -9.57
C LYS A 86 6.33 -13.65 -8.45
N LYS A 87 6.82 -13.67 -7.20
CA LYS A 87 6.06 -14.20 -6.05
C LYS A 87 4.86 -13.31 -5.72
N PHE A 88 5.05 -12.00 -5.75
CA PHE A 88 3.99 -11.05 -5.43
C PHE A 88 3.07 -10.81 -6.61
N ARG A 89 3.56 -10.93 -7.85
CA ARG A 89 2.73 -10.80 -9.05
C ARG A 89 1.55 -11.79 -9.09
N GLN A 90 1.68 -12.97 -8.47
CA GLN A 90 0.58 -13.91 -8.31
C GLN A 90 -0.54 -13.40 -7.40
N LYS A 91 -0.24 -12.46 -6.50
CA LYS A 91 -1.25 -11.77 -5.68
C LYS A 91 -1.99 -10.66 -6.45
N GLY A 92 -1.49 -10.26 -7.62
CA GLY A 92 -2.11 -9.20 -8.41
C GLY A 92 -3.19 -9.75 -9.35
N GLU A 93 -4.29 -9.02 -9.49
CA GLU A 93 -5.37 -9.37 -10.43
C GLU A 93 -4.97 -8.97 -11.87
N ASP A 94 -5.09 -9.91 -12.83
CA ASP A 94 -4.75 -9.66 -14.26
C ASP A 94 -6.00 -9.51 -15.16
N ALA A 95 -7.21 -9.63 -14.59
CA ALA A 95 -8.48 -9.48 -15.31
C ALA A 95 -9.01 -8.02 -15.35
N ALA A 96 -8.53 -7.17 -14.45
CA ALA A 96 -8.85 -5.74 -14.42
C ALA A 96 -8.08 -4.98 -15.52
N PRO A 97 -8.53 -3.78 -15.95
CA PRO A 97 -7.83 -2.95 -16.93
C PRO A 97 -6.57 -2.29 -16.34
N PHE A 98 -5.94 -2.90 -15.33
CA PHE A 98 -4.71 -2.51 -14.64
C PHE A 98 -4.25 -3.67 -13.76
N LEU A 99 -2.97 -3.69 -13.38
CA LEU A 99 -2.50 -4.56 -12.30
C LEU A 99 -2.84 -3.91 -10.96
N GLN A 100 -3.42 -4.68 -10.06
CA GLN A 100 -3.82 -4.21 -8.74
C GLN A 100 -3.21 -5.04 -7.62
N PHE A 101 -2.78 -4.38 -6.55
CA PHE A 101 -2.37 -5.04 -5.31
C PHE A 101 -3.10 -4.39 -4.13
N TYR A 102 -3.56 -5.22 -3.20
CA TYR A 102 -4.26 -4.79 -2.00
C TYR A 102 -3.39 -5.00 -0.76
N ASN A 103 -3.56 -4.13 0.23
CA ASN A 103 -2.96 -4.26 1.56
C ASN A 103 -1.42 -4.42 1.49
N THR A 104 -0.77 -3.70 0.58
CA THR A 104 0.69 -3.71 0.47
C THR A 104 1.36 -3.12 1.70
N TRP A 105 0.65 -2.35 2.53
CA TRP A 105 1.08 -1.90 3.86
C TRP A 105 1.44 -3.06 4.80
N CYS A 106 0.87 -4.25 4.61
CA CYS A 106 1.22 -5.44 5.38
C CYS A 106 2.62 -5.99 5.04
N ASP A 107 3.06 -5.78 3.80
CA ASP A 107 4.30 -6.34 3.26
C ASP A 107 5.43 -5.29 3.19
N LEU A 108 5.10 -4.01 3.03
CA LEU A 108 6.05 -2.92 2.75
C LEU A 108 6.06 -1.89 3.88
N PRO A 109 7.17 -1.78 4.65
CA PRO A 109 7.30 -0.78 5.70
C PRO A 109 7.13 0.66 5.21
N SER A 110 7.62 1.00 4.01
CA SER A 110 7.49 2.35 3.43
C SER A 110 6.02 2.72 3.21
N VAL A 111 5.21 1.81 2.65
CA VAL A 111 3.76 2.00 2.48
C VAL A 111 3.07 2.10 3.83
N LYS A 112 3.40 1.21 4.79
CA LYS A 112 2.83 1.25 6.14
C LYS A 112 3.10 2.59 6.84
N CYS A 113 4.36 3.04 6.82
CA CYS A 113 4.77 4.30 7.42
C CYS A 113 3.97 5.49 6.86
N LEU A 114 3.74 5.51 5.54
CA LEU A 114 2.92 6.55 4.92
C LEU A 114 1.43 6.40 5.28
N ALA A 115 0.85 5.22 5.07
CA ALA A 115 -0.59 4.96 5.24
C ALA A 115 -1.07 5.15 6.70
N THR A 116 -0.20 4.91 7.68
CA THR A 116 -0.49 5.13 9.10
C THR A 116 0.18 6.39 9.66
N SER A 117 0.62 7.31 8.81
CA SER A 117 1.30 8.53 9.26
C SER A 117 0.35 9.50 9.97
N PRO A 118 0.84 10.24 11.00
CA PRO A 118 0.15 11.41 11.52
C PRO A 118 -0.26 12.40 10.43
N LEU A 119 0.60 12.60 9.42
CA LEU A 119 0.34 13.45 8.25
C LEU A 119 -1.00 13.11 7.56
N LEU A 120 -1.20 11.86 7.14
CA LEU A 120 -2.44 11.47 6.46
C LEU A 120 -3.63 11.41 7.41
N CYS A 121 -3.40 11.06 8.69
CA CYS A 121 -4.46 11.05 9.69
C CYS A 121 -5.00 12.48 9.94
N GLN A 122 -4.13 13.47 10.13
CA GLN A 122 -4.50 14.87 10.26
C GLN A 122 -5.23 15.37 9.02
N ALA A 123 -4.70 15.08 7.83
CA ALA A 123 -5.37 15.46 6.58
C ALA A 123 -6.77 14.84 6.49
N ALA A 124 -6.94 13.56 6.84
CA ALA A 124 -8.25 12.91 6.85
C ALA A 124 -9.20 13.59 7.83
N CYS A 125 -8.73 13.86 9.05
CA CYS A 125 -9.54 14.49 10.08
C CYS A 125 -10.01 15.87 9.64
N THR A 126 -9.10 16.72 9.14
CA THR A 126 -9.43 18.05 8.62
C THR A 126 -10.46 17.98 7.50
N MET A 127 -10.27 17.08 6.52
CA MET A 127 -11.19 16.97 5.38
C MET A 127 -12.57 16.41 5.78
N MET A 128 -12.61 15.52 6.77
CA MET A 128 -13.85 14.92 7.28
C MET A 128 -14.52 15.74 8.40
N GLY A 129 -13.95 16.90 8.78
CA GLY A 129 -14.45 17.71 9.90
C GLY A 129 -14.37 16.99 11.26
N MET A 130 -13.41 16.08 11.41
CA MET A 130 -13.14 15.36 12.65
C MET A 130 -12.04 16.06 13.44
N ASP A 131 -12.12 15.95 14.77
CA ASP A 131 -11.05 16.42 15.64
C ASP A 131 -9.89 15.40 15.66
N TYR A 132 -8.69 15.88 15.37
CA TYR A 132 -7.48 15.08 15.36
C TYR A 132 -7.01 14.71 16.76
N GLU A 133 -7.14 15.61 17.76
CA GLU A 133 -6.65 15.35 19.12
C GLU A 133 -7.35 14.13 19.74
N HIS A 134 -8.65 14.02 19.46
CA HIS A 134 -9.51 12.90 19.86
C HIS A 134 -9.18 11.57 19.16
N GLN A 135 -8.32 11.54 18.13
CA GLN A 135 -7.93 10.27 17.48
C GLN A 135 -6.98 9.44 18.34
N THR A 136 -6.30 10.06 19.30
CA THR A 136 -5.32 9.39 20.17
C THR A 136 -5.95 8.81 21.43
N GLU A 137 -7.22 9.14 21.71
CA GLU A 137 -7.92 8.71 22.90
C GLU A 137 -8.42 7.26 22.79
N LYS A 138 -8.08 6.44 23.79
CA LYS A 138 -8.44 5.01 23.84
C LYS A 138 -9.96 4.76 23.83
N LEU A 139 -10.77 5.76 24.18
CA LEU A 139 -12.22 5.69 24.30
C LEU A 139 -12.96 6.56 23.25
N SER A 140 -12.26 7.03 22.21
CA SER A 140 -12.91 7.80 21.14
C SER A 140 -13.93 6.94 20.40
N SER A 141 -15.20 7.39 20.42
CA SER A 141 -16.31 6.76 19.69
C SER A 141 -16.18 6.93 18.17
N ARG A 142 -15.28 7.82 17.71
CA ARG A 142 -15.12 8.17 16.30
C ARG A 142 -13.63 8.25 15.93
N SER A 143 -13.00 7.07 15.85
CA SER A 143 -11.60 6.90 15.46
C SER A 143 -11.46 6.56 13.96
N LEU A 144 -10.50 7.20 13.30
CA LEU A 144 -10.11 6.91 11.93
C LEU A 144 -9.29 5.61 11.90
N ARG A 145 -9.57 4.74 10.94
CA ARG A 145 -8.87 3.45 10.77
C ARG A 145 -8.49 3.25 9.32
N LEU A 146 -7.27 2.79 9.09
CA LEU A 146 -6.87 2.31 7.78
C LEU A 146 -7.65 1.02 7.48
N TYR A 147 -8.53 1.08 6.49
CA TYR A 147 -9.18 -0.12 5.97
C TYR A 147 -8.25 -0.89 5.04
N GLN A 148 -7.72 -0.20 4.03
CA GLN A 148 -6.96 -0.81 2.94
C GLN A 148 -6.08 0.24 2.26
N ASP A 149 -4.91 -0.19 1.75
CA ASP A 149 -4.22 0.49 0.65
C ASP A 149 -4.40 -0.31 -0.65
N SER A 150 -4.38 0.38 -1.78
CA SER A 150 -4.48 -0.23 -3.11
C SER A 150 -3.50 0.42 -4.05
N VAL A 151 -2.76 -0.42 -4.78
CA VAL A 151 -1.74 0.00 -5.73
C VAL A 151 -2.21 -0.35 -7.11
N PHE A 152 -2.35 0.67 -7.95
CA PHE A 152 -2.85 0.56 -9.32
C PHE A 152 -1.70 0.82 -10.31
N ILE A 153 -1.44 -0.14 -11.19
CA ILE A 153 -0.39 -0.04 -12.21
C ILE A 153 -1.00 -0.22 -13.58
N LYS A 154 -0.93 0.83 -14.40
CA LYS A 154 -1.30 0.78 -15.81
C LYS A 154 -0.10 0.50 -16.68
N ARG A 155 -0.19 -0.56 -17.47
CA ARG A 155 0.79 -0.98 -18.47
C ARG A 155 0.48 -0.26 -19.77
N LYS A 156 1.47 0.46 -20.28
CA LYS A 156 1.40 1.18 -21.55
C LYS A 156 0.85 0.25 -22.65
N ASN A 157 -0.13 0.74 -23.41
CA ASN A 157 -0.77 0.05 -24.54
C ASN A 157 -1.50 -1.27 -24.19
N LYS A 158 -1.71 -1.60 -22.91
CA LYS A 158 -2.45 -2.81 -22.51
C LYS A 158 -3.67 -2.49 -21.64
N ASP A 159 -3.53 -1.52 -20.76
CA ASP A 159 -4.49 -1.24 -19.70
C ASP A 159 -5.39 -0.05 -20.10
N GLY A 160 -6.69 -0.16 -19.82
CA GLY A 160 -7.74 0.74 -20.32
C GLY A 160 -8.26 1.75 -19.29
N ILE A 161 -9.39 2.38 -19.61
CA ILE A 161 -10.09 3.28 -18.69
C ILE A 161 -10.71 2.46 -17.55
N THR A 162 -10.59 2.97 -16.32
CA THR A 162 -11.31 2.40 -15.18
C THR A 162 -12.77 2.86 -15.25
N PRO A 163 -13.77 1.96 -15.27
CA PRO A 163 -15.18 2.35 -15.34
C PRO A 163 -15.59 3.24 -14.17
N TRP A 164 -16.65 4.03 -14.37
CA TRP A 164 -17.29 4.79 -13.29
C TRP A 164 -17.81 3.85 -12.20
N HIS A 165 -17.49 4.14 -10.95
CA HIS A 165 -17.91 3.39 -9.77
C HIS A 165 -17.89 4.30 -8.52
N ILE A 166 -18.37 3.77 -7.40
CA ILE A 166 -18.29 4.38 -6.08
C ILE A 166 -17.59 3.38 -5.17
N ASP A 167 -16.50 3.79 -4.52
CA ASP A 167 -15.69 2.92 -3.66
C ASP A 167 -16.53 2.20 -2.59
N GLY A 168 -17.50 2.91 -1.99
CA GLY A 168 -18.36 2.38 -0.93
C GLY A 168 -19.07 1.07 -1.27
N ARG A 169 -19.39 0.82 -2.55
CA ARG A 169 -20.02 -0.45 -2.98
C ARG A 169 -19.08 -1.64 -2.91
N MET A 170 -17.79 -1.39 -2.99
CA MET A 170 -16.74 -2.40 -2.98
C MET A 170 -16.28 -2.72 -1.55
N MET A 171 -16.88 -2.07 -0.54
CA MET A 171 -16.49 -2.15 0.86
C MET A 171 -17.59 -2.80 1.70
N PRO A 172 -17.26 -3.64 2.69
CA PRO A 172 -18.25 -4.32 3.54
C PRO A 172 -18.70 -3.42 4.71
N PHE A 173 -18.92 -2.12 4.48
CA PHE A 173 -19.27 -1.18 5.53
C PHE A 173 -20.55 -0.42 5.22
N ASP A 174 -21.46 -0.38 6.20
CA ASP A 174 -22.66 0.44 6.17
C ASP A 174 -22.37 1.82 6.79
N THR A 175 -21.60 2.64 6.07
CA THR A 175 -21.24 4.01 6.50
C THR A 175 -20.80 4.87 5.32
N SER A 176 -21.13 6.16 5.38
CA SER A 176 -20.61 7.19 4.48
C SER A 176 -19.35 7.89 5.01
N ASN A 177 -18.88 7.53 6.22
CA ASN A 177 -17.69 8.14 6.85
C ASN A 177 -16.40 7.46 6.38
N ILE A 178 -16.11 7.56 5.09
CA ILE A 178 -14.92 6.98 4.45
C ILE A 178 -14.25 8.06 3.60
N ILE A 179 -12.92 8.09 3.61
CA ILE A 179 -12.13 8.96 2.74
C ILE A 179 -11.02 8.15 2.06
N THR A 180 -10.85 8.36 0.76
CA THR A 180 -9.78 7.78 -0.05
C THR A 180 -8.77 8.86 -0.41
N PHE A 181 -7.48 8.62 -0.10
CA PHE A 181 -6.40 9.43 -0.66
C PHE A 181 -5.84 8.77 -1.92
N TRP A 182 -6.15 9.35 -3.07
CA TRP A 182 -5.50 8.96 -4.32
C TRP A 182 -4.17 9.71 -4.46
N ILE A 183 -3.05 8.99 -4.38
CA ILE A 183 -1.69 9.55 -4.35
C ILE A 183 -0.95 9.14 -5.64
N PRO A 184 -0.70 10.06 -6.59
CA PRO A 184 0.12 9.75 -7.75
C PRO A 184 1.58 9.56 -7.32
N LEU A 185 2.14 8.37 -7.58
CA LEU A 185 3.53 8.04 -7.24
C LEU A 185 4.54 8.44 -8.32
N HIS A 186 4.05 8.88 -9.47
CA HIS A 186 4.83 9.47 -10.55
C HIS A 186 3.95 10.46 -11.33
N ALA A 187 4.56 11.28 -12.17
CA ALA A 187 3.82 12.15 -13.09
C ALA A 187 2.85 11.31 -13.95
N ILE A 188 1.60 11.73 -14.03
CA ILE A 188 0.58 11.02 -14.83
C ILE A 188 0.87 11.32 -16.30
N PRO A 189 1.07 10.31 -17.16
CA PRO A 189 1.28 10.53 -18.59
C PRO A 189 0.06 11.18 -19.25
N SER A 190 0.25 11.69 -20.47
CA SER A 190 -0.87 12.13 -21.31
C SER A 190 -1.82 10.96 -21.63
N ILE A 191 -3.07 11.25 -21.99
CA ILE A 191 -4.02 10.23 -22.46
C ILE A 191 -3.46 9.47 -23.67
N GLU A 192 -2.80 10.18 -24.59
CA GLU A 192 -2.16 9.61 -25.78
C GLU A 192 -1.04 8.61 -25.43
N ASP A 193 -0.33 8.85 -24.33
CA ASP A 193 0.70 7.95 -23.79
C ASP A 193 0.15 6.82 -22.90
N GLY A 194 -1.18 6.70 -22.80
CA GLY A 194 -1.88 5.70 -21.98
C GLY A 194 -2.03 6.10 -20.52
N GLY A 195 -1.85 7.38 -20.19
CA GLY A 195 -2.15 7.92 -18.87
C GLY A 195 -3.64 8.10 -18.65
N THR A 196 -4.10 7.83 -17.43
CA THR A 196 -5.46 8.15 -17.01
C THR A 196 -5.39 8.86 -15.68
N GLU A 197 -5.81 10.12 -15.66
CA GLU A 197 -6.04 10.84 -14.41
C GLU A 197 -7.27 10.27 -13.69
N ILE A 198 -7.38 10.58 -12.40
CA ILE A 198 -8.62 10.32 -11.66
C ILE A 198 -9.63 11.42 -12.01
N LEU A 199 -10.83 11.02 -12.42
CA LEU A 199 -11.93 11.92 -12.72
C LEU A 199 -13.02 11.72 -11.68
N PHE A 200 -13.67 12.82 -11.30
CA PHE A 200 -14.77 12.82 -10.34
C PHE A 200 -15.99 13.50 -10.95
N ILE A 201 -17.18 13.04 -10.56
CA ILE A 201 -18.43 13.75 -10.82
C ILE A 201 -18.71 14.61 -9.60
N ASN A 202 -18.71 15.92 -9.79
CA ASN A 202 -19.02 16.87 -8.74
C ASN A 202 -20.36 16.52 -8.06
N LYS A 203 -20.35 16.51 -6.72
CA LYS A 203 -21.52 16.30 -5.85
C LYS A 203 -22.11 14.89 -5.85
N SER A 204 -21.51 13.93 -6.57
CA SER A 204 -22.05 12.57 -6.67
C SER A 204 -22.06 11.83 -5.32
N HIS A 205 -21.23 12.24 -4.35
CA HIS A 205 -21.23 11.70 -2.98
C HIS A 205 -22.53 11.98 -2.21
N SER A 206 -23.32 12.95 -2.67
CA SER A 206 -24.62 13.33 -2.09
C SER A 206 -25.82 12.77 -2.87
N ASP A 207 -25.58 12.04 -3.95
CA ASP A 207 -26.62 11.45 -4.78
C ASP A 207 -26.98 10.03 -4.31
N PHE A 208 -28.01 9.95 -3.46
CA PHE A 208 -28.56 8.69 -2.95
C PHE A 208 -29.32 7.86 -3.98
N SER A 209 -29.53 8.38 -5.20
CA SER A 209 -30.17 7.65 -6.30
C SER A 209 -29.18 6.82 -7.11
N LEU A 210 -27.87 7.09 -6.98
CA LEU A 210 -26.84 6.21 -7.51
C LEU A 210 -27.02 4.85 -6.85
N PRO A 211 -27.01 3.75 -7.62
CA PRO A 211 -27.35 2.46 -7.03
C PRO A 211 -26.43 2.12 -5.83
N TYR A 212 -26.97 1.37 -4.87
CA TYR A 212 -26.27 0.48 -3.92
C TYR A 212 -25.23 -0.43 -4.57
#